data_AF-A0A9D4TEW4-F1
#
_entry.id   AF-A0A9D4TEW4-F1
#
_cell.length_a   1.000
_cell.length_b   1.000
_cell.length_c   1.000
_cell.angle_alpha   90.00
_cell.angle_beta   90.00
_cell.angle_gamma   90.00
#
_symmetry.space_group_name_H-M   'P 1'
#
loop_
_entity.id
_entity.type
_entity.pdbx_description
1 polymer ?
#
loop_
_entity_poly.entity_id
_entity_poly.type
_entity_poly.pdbx_seq_one_letter_code
_entity_poly.pdbx_strand_id
1 'polypeptide(L)'
;MGDLAAIEQEASAAWDSAAQRLKQVLSVMQSTAAPAREGSSHSLSAAATEGLTAGDSLPGEVRALDAFLQRHGPTGGWHPDDHAEFERILRACRGNYAHCNQLCQQELGLLHCLPDIEQHASWHRKLQELQLHKRLAVQRWQLRKREEQAALVERQQQQQQQAGRQQEMLQQQETADEKARQRAALVAWKQGREEQRVQERRRQHAEEQEQQRREQLELQRRQQENRQLLQQRSSNAPHADGCCGSTHCKGLSGSGAGAGSSPQPSALDPATRHRLQQRSQQLLSHRAEQVQRRSVLAAQQAARVDSLHRHSSSQFAGAAQRDPQRLLQPTAAATMRQMEVLAEERTAKDSCFIRHVAKRAVPGWCGGAQLQ
;
A
#
# COMPACT_ATOMS: atom_id res chain seq x y z
N MET A 1 -40.22 36.35 5.25
CA MET A 1 -39.08 37.28 5.48
C MET A 1 -37.91 36.59 6.22
N GLY A 2 -38.15 35.65 7.14
CA GLY A 2 -37.06 34.94 7.85
C GLY A 2 -36.23 33.97 6.98
N ASP A 3 -36.83 33.33 5.97
CA ASP A 3 -36.15 32.28 5.20
C ASP A 3 -35.05 32.80 4.26
N LEU A 4 -35.12 34.06 3.81
CA LEU A 4 -34.08 34.63 2.93
C LEU A 4 -32.79 34.95 3.70
N ALA A 5 -32.91 35.39 4.95
CA ALA A 5 -31.75 35.66 5.80
C ALA A 5 -30.99 34.37 6.18
N ALA A 6 -31.72 33.27 6.37
CA ALA A 6 -31.13 31.95 6.61
C ALA A 6 -30.36 31.44 5.38
N ILE A 7 -30.93 31.60 4.18
CA ILE A 7 -30.27 31.21 2.93
C ILE A 7 -29.01 32.06 2.66
N GLU A 8 -29.04 33.36 2.95
CA GLU A 8 -27.85 34.22 2.82
C GLU A 8 -26.74 33.86 3.82
N GLN A 9 -27.12 33.50 5.07
CA GLN A 9 -26.15 33.03 6.07
C GLN A 9 -25.52 31.69 5.69
N GLU A 10 -26.32 30.73 5.19
CA GLU A 10 -25.81 29.45 4.71
C GLU A 10 -24.90 29.61 3.49
N ALA A 11 -25.26 30.50 2.56
CA ALA A 11 -24.43 30.80 1.39
C ALA A 11 -23.11 31.47 1.79
N SER A 12 -23.13 32.39 2.76
CA SER A 12 -21.92 33.03 3.29
C SER A 12 -21.02 32.03 4.00
N ALA A 13 -21.59 31.16 4.86
CA ALA A 13 -20.84 30.14 5.58
C ALA A 13 -20.22 29.10 4.63
N ALA A 14 -20.94 28.71 3.57
CA ALA A 14 -20.41 27.83 2.52
C ALA A 14 -19.24 28.49 1.77
N TRP A 15 -19.32 29.80 1.52
CA TRP A 15 -18.26 30.56 0.86
C TRP A 15 -17.01 30.67 1.73
N ASP A 16 -17.16 30.95 3.02
CA ASP A 16 -16.06 31.02 3.99
C ASP A 16 -15.37 29.66 4.17
N SER A 17 -16.15 28.58 4.22
CA SER A 17 -15.60 27.22 4.26
C SER A 17 -14.80 26.88 3.00
N ALA A 18 -15.29 27.27 1.81
CA ALA A 18 -14.57 27.08 0.55
C ALA A 18 -13.27 27.90 0.49
N ALA A 19 -13.29 29.15 0.97
CA ALA A 19 -12.12 30.01 1.05
C ALA A 19 -11.06 29.47 2.02
N GLN A 20 -11.46 28.90 3.15
CA GLN A 20 -10.55 28.24 4.09
C GLN A 20 -9.88 26.99 3.51
N ARG A 21 -10.62 26.17 2.76
CA ARG A 21 -10.06 25.00 2.05
C ARG A 21 -9.00 25.41 1.03
N LEU A 22 -9.25 26.49 0.28
CA LEU A 22 -8.27 27.02 -0.68
C LEU A 22 -7.01 27.55 0.01
N LYS A 23 -7.14 28.26 1.14
CA LYS A 23 -5.98 28.68 1.95
C LYS A 23 -5.16 27.50 2.46
N GLN A 24 -5.82 26.41 2.85
CA GLN A 24 -5.16 25.21 3.34
C GLN A 24 -4.36 24.51 2.23
N VAL A 25 -4.93 24.40 1.01
CA VAL A 25 -4.22 23.85 -0.16
C VAL A 25 -3.02 24.72 -0.56
N LEU A 26 -3.17 26.05 -0.58
CA LEU A 26 -2.08 26.98 -0.90
C LEU A 26 -0.95 26.93 0.14
N SER A 27 -1.26 26.79 1.43
CA SER A 27 -0.27 26.66 2.51
C SER A 27 0.56 25.38 2.39
N VAL A 28 -0.07 24.26 2.00
CA VAL A 28 0.63 22.99 1.75
C VAL A 28 1.56 23.11 0.55
N MET A 29 1.19 23.86 -0.49
CA MET A 29 2.05 24.10 -1.66
C MET A 29 3.24 25.02 -1.37
N GLN A 30 3.09 25.99 -0.47
CA GLN A 30 4.20 26.86 -0.06
C GLN A 30 5.19 26.15 0.88
N SER A 31 4.73 25.12 1.59
CA SER A 31 5.57 24.35 2.53
C SER A 31 6.40 23.25 1.87
N THR A 32 6.15 22.91 0.59
CA THR A 32 6.93 21.92 -0.18
C THR A 32 7.98 22.56 -1.11
N ALA A 33 8.06 23.88 -1.17
CA ALA A 33 9.10 24.60 -1.89
C ALA A 33 10.35 24.78 -1.00
N ALA A 34 11.26 23.81 -1.03
CA ALA A 34 12.60 23.97 -0.48
C ALA A 34 13.41 24.99 -1.32
N PRO A 35 14.33 25.76 -0.71
CA PRO A 35 15.01 26.86 -1.37
C PRO A 35 16.17 26.36 -2.24
N ALA A 36 16.05 26.51 -3.56
CA ALA A 36 17.18 26.40 -4.47
C ALA A 36 17.85 27.77 -4.63
N ARG A 37 19.17 27.78 -4.36
CA ARG A 37 20.07 28.94 -4.40
C ARG A 37 20.42 29.35 -5.84
N GLU A 38 20.40 30.67 -6.04
CA GLU A 38 21.31 31.53 -6.81
C GLU A 38 21.56 31.29 -8.32
N GLY A 39 21.27 32.34 -9.09
CA GLY A 39 22.21 32.89 -10.07
C GLY A 39 21.87 32.67 -11.56
N SER A 40 21.50 33.74 -12.25
CA SER A 40 22.21 34.23 -13.44
C SER A 40 21.29 35.13 -14.30
N SER A 41 21.67 36.40 -14.36
CA SER A 41 21.21 37.42 -15.30
C SER A 41 21.69 37.12 -16.72
N HIS A 42 20.81 37.18 -17.74
CA HIS A 42 21.09 37.78 -19.07
C HIS A 42 19.79 37.91 -19.91
N SER A 43 19.26 39.13 -19.93
CA SER A 43 18.96 39.96 -21.12
C SER A 43 18.74 39.32 -22.51
N LEU A 44 17.51 39.54 -23.02
CA LEU A 44 17.06 39.81 -24.42
C LEU A 44 16.92 38.64 -25.42
N SER A 45 15.67 38.37 -25.81
CA SER A 45 15.21 38.53 -27.21
C SER A 45 13.68 38.45 -27.31
N ALA A 46 13.10 39.47 -27.92
CA ALA A 46 11.68 39.66 -28.16
C ALA A 46 11.15 38.69 -29.23
N ALA A 47 10.00 38.07 -28.94
CA ALA A 47 8.91 37.72 -29.88
C ALA A 47 7.97 36.69 -29.23
N ALA A 48 7.17 37.12 -28.24
CA ALA A 48 5.92 36.46 -27.81
C ALA A 48 5.31 37.24 -26.63
N THR A 49 5.03 38.52 -26.83
CA THR A 49 4.23 39.30 -25.86
C THR A 49 2.77 39.16 -26.22
N GLU A 50 2.15 38.04 -25.82
CA GLU A 50 0.70 37.94 -25.64
C GLU A 50 0.40 36.73 -24.74
N GLY A 51 0.44 36.99 -23.43
CA GLY A 51 0.13 36.01 -22.40
C GLY A 51 1.29 35.82 -21.43
N LEU A 52 1.04 36.09 -20.15
CA LEU A 52 1.90 35.80 -18.97
C LEU A 52 2.68 36.95 -18.32
N THR A 53 2.28 38.21 -18.50
CA THR A 53 2.57 39.28 -17.51
C THR A 53 1.30 39.82 -16.86
N ALA A 54 0.41 38.91 -16.45
CA ALA A 54 -0.78 39.22 -15.64
C ALA A 54 -0.51 38.94 -14.16
N GLY A 55 0.63 39.40 -13.65
CA GLY A 55 0.82 39.60 -12.22
C GLY A 55 0.10 40.89 -11.83
N ASP A 56 -0.88 40.79 -10.94
CA ASP A 56 -1.49 41.89 -10.17
C ASP A 56 -2.39 42.91 -10.88
N SER A 57 -2.66 42.76 -12.18
CA SER A 57 -3.60 43.67 -12.84
C SER A 57 -5.04 43.18 -12.71
N LEU A 58 -5.88 43.89 -11.93
CA LEU A 58 -7.32 43.68 -11.86
C LEU A 58 -7.93 43.56 -13.27
N PRO A 59 -8.93 42.68 -13.50
CA PRO A 59 -9.62 42.56 -14.78
C PRO A 59 -10.05 43.93 -15.31
N GLY A 60 -10.00 44.12 -16.63
CA GLY A 60 -10.29 45.42 -17.27
C GLY A 60 -11.69 45.95 -16.89
N GLU A 61 -12.64 45.05 -16.66
CA GLU A 61 -14.00 45.34 -16.24
C GLU A 61 -14.07 45.86 -14.80
N VAL A 62 -13.24 45.32 -13.90
CA VAL A 62 -13.14 45.80 -12.51
C VAL A 62 -12.50 47.18 -12.49
N ARG A 63 -11.43 47.37 -13.26
CA ARG A 63 -10.75 48.66 -13.39
C ARG A 63 -11.65 49.74 -14.00
N ALA A 64 -12.48 49.37 -14.97
CA ALA A 64 -13.43 50.29 -15.60
C ALA A 64 -14.47 50.79 -14.58
N LEU A 65 -14.97 49.91 -13.70
CA LEU A 65 -15.86 50.31 -12.62
C LEU A 65 -15.16 51.23 -11.61
N ASP A 66 -13.96 50.88 -11.18
CA ASP A 66 -13.22 51.67 -10.18
C ASP A 66 -12.86 53.06 -10.74
N ALA A 67 -12.41 53.13 -12.00
CA ALA A 67 -12.14 54.40 -12.68
C ALA A 67 -13.42 55.24 -12.87
N PHE A 68 -14.55 54.59 -13.16
CA PHE A 68 -15.85 55.27 -13.28
C PHE A 68 -16.30 55.88 -11.95
N LEU A 69 -16.17 55.14 -10.85
CA LEU A 69 -16.49 55.62 -9.50
C LEU A 69 -15.51 56.69 -9.02
N GLN A 70 -14.22 56.61 -9.38
CA GLN A 70 -13.25 57.66 -9.08
C GLN A 70 -13.57 58.98 -9.80
N ARG A 71 -14.04 58.91 -11.06
CA ARG A 71 -14.36 60.09 -11.86
C ARG A 71 -15.67 60.77 -11.44
N HIS A 72 -16.69 60.00 -11.12
CA HIS A 72 -18.05 60.51 -10.89
C HIS A 72 -18.48 60.45 -9.42
N GLY A 73 -17.71 59.80 -8.56
CA GLY A 73 -18.09 59.53 -7.18
C GLY A 73 -19.13 58.41 -7.04
N PRO A 74 -19.47 58.04 -5.79
CA PRO A 74 -20.43 56.97 -5.51
C PRO A 74 -21.87 57.33 -5.89
N THR A 75 -22.23 58.62 -5.88
CA THR A 75 -23.58 59.14 -6.17
C THR A 75 -23.65 59.94 -7.47
N GLY A 76 -22.61 59.88 -8.32
CA GLY A 76 -22.61 60.61 -9.59
C GLY A 76 -22.52 62.13 -9.45
N GLY A 77 -22.20 62.64 -8.25
CA GLY A 77 -22.18 64.06 -7.92
C GLY A 77 -23.47 64.57 -7.26
N TRP A 78 -24.49 63.73 -7.10
CA TRP A 78 -25.72 64.09 -6.38
C TRP A 78 -25.56 64.01 -4.86
N HIS A 79 -26.37 64.79 -4.14
CA HIS A 79 -26.47 64.66 -2.68
C HIS A 79 -26.99 63.24 -2.33
N PRO A 80 -26.50 62.60 -1.26
CA PRO A 80 -26.92 61.24 -0.91
C PRO A 80 -28.44 61.08 -0.74
N ASP A 81 -29.13 62.08 -0.19
CA ASP A 81 -30.58 62.05 0.00
C ASP A 81 -31.34 62.11 -1.34
N ASP A 82 -30.93 63.00 -2.25
CA ASP A 82 -31.51 63.10 -3.59
C ASP A 82 -31.27 61.83 -4.41
N HIS A 83 -30.08 61.24 -4.26
CA HIS A 83 -29.73 59.97 -4.89
C HIS A 83 -30.59 58.83 -4.36
N ALA A 84 -30.81 58.76 -3.04
CA ALA A 84 -31.67 57.75 -2.43
C ALA A 84 -33.13 57.88 -2.89
N GLU A 85 -33.61 59.13 -3.05
CA GLU A 85 -34.95 59.41 -3.55
C GLU A 85 -35.11 59.03 -5.04
N PHE A 86 -34.10 59.34 -5.86
CA PHE A 86 -34.02 58.86 -7.24
C PHE A 86 -34.07 57.33 -7.31
N GLU A 87 -33.31 56.62 -6.48
CA GLU A 87 -33.35 55.16 -6.45
C GLU A 87 -34.72 54.62 -6.01
N ARG A 88 -35.38 55.28 -5.04
CA ARG A 88 -36.73 54.91 -4.59
C ARG A 88 -37.73 55.01 -5.75
N ILE A 89 -37.69 56.10 -6.50
CA ILE A 89 -38.55 56.32 -7.67
C ILE A 89 -38.21 55.29 -8.77
N LEU A 90 -36.94 55.00 -9.02
CA LEU A 90 -36.51 54.01 -10.01
C LEU A 90 -37.00 52.61 -9.68
N ARG A 91 -36.95 52.22 -8.39
CA ARG A 91 -37.50 50.95 -7.90
C ARG A 91 -39.03 50.90 -8.08
N ALA A 92 -39.74 51.99 -7.79
CA ALA A 92 -41.18 52.09 -8.05
C ALA A 92 -41.52 51.94 -9.54
N CYS A 93 -40.67 52.49 -10.42
CA CYS A 93 -40.79 52.38 -11.88
C CYS A 93 -40.33 51.04 -12.45
N ARG A 94 -39.95 50.06 -11.61
CA ARG A 94 -39.41 48.76 -12.03
C ARG A 94 -38.23 48.87 -13.01
N GLY A 95 -37.41 49.92 -12.87
CA GLY A 95 -36.24 50.16 -13.73
C GLY A 95 -36.53 50.84 -15.07
N ASN A 96 -37.75 51.31 -15.33
CA ASN A 96 -38.03 52.13 -16.51
C ASN A 96 -37.53 53.58 -16.31
N TYR A 97 -36.36 53.88 -16.87
CA TYR A 97 -35.72 55.20 -16.78
C TYR A 97 -36.54 56.34 -17.41
N ALA A 98 -37.31 56.08 -18.48
CA ALA A 98 -38.11 57.14 -19.11
C ALA A 98 -39.25 57.58 -18.19
N HIS A 99 -39.93 56.62 -17.55
CA HIS A 99 -40.97 56.90 -16.56
C HIS A 99 -40.37 57.47 -15.27
N CYS A 100 -39.21 56.97 -14.84
CA CYS A 100 -38.48 57.49 -13.68
C CYS A 100 -38.13 58.97 -13.84
N ASN A 101 -37.64 59.40 -15.00
CA ASN A 101 -37.31 60.80 -15.24
C ASN A 101 -38.52 61.72 -15.09
N GLN A 102 -39.70 61.29 -15.55
CA GLN A 102 -40.95 62.05 -15.41
C GLN A 102 -41.37 62.21 -13.95
N LEU A 103 -41.27 61.13 -13.15
CA LEU A 103 -41.60 61.19 -11.72
C LEU A 103 -40.55 61.96 -10.91
N CYS A 104 -39.26 61.80 -11.23
CA CYS A 104 -38.20 62.59 -10.62
C CYS A 104 -38.37 64.09 -10.93
N GLN A 105 -38.85 64.46 -12.12
CA GLN A 105 -39.14 65.86 -12.43
C GLN A 105 -40.30 66.42 -11.57
N GLN A 106 -41.25 65.58 -11.15
CA GLN A 106 -42.36 65.99 -10.29
C GLN A 106 -41.94 66.11 -8.82
N GLU A 107 -41.16 65.16 -8.31
CA GLU A 107 -40.77 65.07 -6.89
C GLU A 107 -39.49 65.88 -6.57
N LEU A 108 -38.50 65.88 -7.47
CA LEU A 108 -37.19 66.51 -7.30
C LEU A 108 -37.01 67.77 -8.15
N GLY A 109 -38.02 68.19 -8.92
CA GLY A 109 -37.95 69.32 -9.84
C GLY A 109 -37.67 70.68 -9.19
N LEU A 110 -37.78 70.79 -7.86
CA LEU A 110 -37.37 71.97 -7.08
C LEU A 110 -35.85 72.05 -6.87
N LEU A 111 -35.16 70.91 -6.92
CA LEU A 111 -33.73 70.78 -6.61
C LEU A 111 -32.89 70.50 -7.86
N HIS A 112 -33.44 69.75 -8.83
CA HIS A 112 -32.73 69.30 -10.03
C HIS A 112 -33.53 69.62 -11.29
N CYS A 113 -32.86 70.07 -12.36
CA CYS A 113 -33.51 70.31 -13.64
C CYS A 113 -33.56 69.03 -14.49
N LEU A 114 -34.46 68.97 -15.48
CA LEU A 114 -34.67 67.78 -16.31
C LEU A 114 -33.38 67.25 -16.96
N PRO A 115 -32.50 68.09 -17.55
CA PRO A 115 -31.19 67.65 -18.04
C PRO A 115 -30.30 66.99 -16.98
N ASP A 116 -30.29 67.50 -15.73
CA ASP A 116 -29.50 66.93 -14.65
C ASP A 116 -30.02 65.54 -14.26
N ILE A 117 -31.34 65.37 -14.22
CA ILE A 117 -32.01 64.08 -13.96
C ILE A 117 -31.68 63.09 -15.08
N GLU A 118 -31.72 63.50 -16.34
CA GLU A 118 -31.36 62.65 -17.48
C GLU A 118 -29.89 62.24 -17.48
N GLN A 119 -28.99 63.17 -17.15
CA GLN A 119 -27.56 62.89 -17.00
C GLN A 119 -27.31 61.88 -15.88
N HIS A 120 -27.97 62.06 -14.73
CA HIS A 120 -27.87 61.15 -13.59
C HIS A 120 -28.45 59.76 -13.90
N ALA A 121 -29.59 59.71 -14.61
CA ALA A 121 -30.17 58.47 -15.08
C ALA A 121 -29.22 57.70 -16.04
N SER A 122 -28.54 58.42 -16.93
CA SER A 122 -27.51 57.85 -17.81
C SER A 122 -26.29 57.33 -17.02
N TRP A 123 -25.81 58.11 -16.06
CA TRP A 123 -24.74 57.71 -15.14
C TRP A 123 -25.12 56.44 -14.37
N HIS A 124 -26.32 56.39 -13.77
CA HIS A 124 -26.79 55.24 -13.00
C HIS A 124 -26.92 53.99 -13.89
N ARG A 125 -27.45 54.14 -15.11
CA ARG A 125 -27.49 53.04 -16.08
C ARG A 125 -26.08 52.52 -16.39
N LYS A 126 -25.10 53.41 -16.60
CA LYS A 126 -23.72 53.01 -16.87
C LYS A 126 -23.08 52.32 -15.67
N LEU A 127 -23.36 52.79 -14.46
CA LEU A 127 -22.92 52.16 -13.22
C LEU A 127 -23.42 50.72 -13.13
N GLN A 128 -24.71 50.49 -13.39
CA GLN A 128 -25.31 49.15 -13.36
C GLN A 128 -24.67 48.20 -14.40
N GLU A 129 -24.41 48.70 -15.61
CA GLU A 129 -23.72 47.93 -16.66
C GLU A 129 -22.30 47.51 -16.21
N LEU A 130 -21.53 48.44 -15.65
CA LEU A 130 -20.18 48.17 -15.17
C LEU A 130 -20.16 47.20 -13.98
N GLN A 131 -21.12 47.33 -13.06
CA GLN A 131 -21.29 46.37 -11.96
C GLN A 131 -21.63 44.96 -12.46
N LEU A 132 -22.48 44.85 -13.49
CA LEU A 132 -22.80 43.58 -14.13
C LEU A 132 -21.55 42.98 -14.79
N HIS A 133 -20.81 43.76 -15.58
CA HIS A 133 -19.57 43.31 -16.21
C HIS A 133 -18.53 42.85 -15.19
N LYS A 134 -18.37 43.57 -14.07
CA LYS A 134 -17.54 43.13 -12.94
C LYS A 134 -17.99 41.78 -12.40
N ARG A 135 -19.29 41.57 -12.14
CA ARG A 135 -19.81 40.28 -11.64
C ARG A 135 -19.53 39.15 -12.62
N LEU A 136 -19.75 39.37 -13.92
CA LEU A 136 -19.47 38.38 -14.96
C LEU A 136 -17.97 38.08 -15.08
N ALA A 137 -17.10 39.08 -15.01
CA ALA A 137 -15.65 38.90 -15.04
C ALA A 137 -15.17 38.06 -13.85
N VAL A 138 -15.66 38.36 -12.64
CA VAL A 138 -15.36 37.58 -11.43
C VAL A 138 -15.85 36.13 -11.57
N GLN A 139 -17.07 35.92 -12.07
CA GLN A 139 -17.60 34.57 -12.29
C GLN A 139 -16.77 33.77 -13.30
N ARG A 140 -16.38 34.39 -14.42
CA ARG A 140 -15.49 33.77 -15.43
C ARG A 140 -14.14 33.43 -14.84
N TRP A 141 -13.56 34.31 -14.03
CA TRP A 141 -12.29 34.07 -13.34
C TRP A 141 -12.41 32.88 -12.36
N GLN A 142 -13.48 32.83 -11.56
CA GLN A 142 -13.72 31.71 -10.65
C GLN A 142 -13.88 30.38 -11.39
N LEU A 143 -14.60 30.38 -12.53
CA LEU A 143 -14.77 29.18 -13.35
C LEU A 143 -13.43 28.68 -13.89
N ARG A 144 -12.63 29.57 -14.50
CA ARG A 144 -11.28 29.23 -14.98
C ARG A 144 -10.39 28.70 -13.87
N LYS A 145 -10.44 29.31 -12.67
CA LYS A 145 -9.67 28.82 -11.52
C LYS A 145 -10.07 27.42 -11.08
N ARG A 146 -11.36 27.07 -11.14
CA ARG A 146 -11.85 25.72 -10.84
C ARG A 146 -11.41 24.72 -11.89
N GLU A 147 -11.48 25.09 -13.18
CA GLU A 147 -11.03 24.25 -14.29
C GLU A 147 -9.52 23.98 -14.22
N GLU A 148 -8.71 25.00 -13.95
CA GLU A 148 -7.25 24.86 -13.75
C GLU A 148 -6.93 23.89 -12.60
N GLN A 149 -7.66 24.00 -11.47
CA GLN A 149 -7.48 23.10 -10.34
C GLN A 149 -7.90 21.66 -10.67
N ALA A 150 -9.04 21.48 -11.35
CA ALA A 150 -9.50 20.17 -11.76
C ALA A 150 -8.51 19.51 -12.73
N ALA A 151 -7.99 20.25 -13.70
CA ALA A 151 -6.99 19.77 -14.65
C ALA A 151 -5.67 19.38 -13.96
N LEU A 152 -5.24 20.13 -12.94
CA LEU A 152 -4.06 19.78 -12.16
C LEU A 152 -4.24 18.46 -11.40
N VAL A 153 -5.40 18.28 -10.75
CA VAL A 153 -5.74 17.06 -10.02
C VAL A 153 -5.83 15.88 -10.98
N GLU A 154 -6.47 16.04 -12.13
CA GLU A 154 -6.57 15.00 -13.15
C GLU A 154 -5.18 14.59 -13.67
N ARG A 155 -4.33 15.56 -14.00
CA ARG A 155 -2.96 15.30 -14.44
C ARG A 155 -2.16 14.54 -13.38
N GLN A 156 -2.32 14.89 -12.11
CA GLN A 156 -1.66 14.18 -11.01
C GLN A 156 -2.17 12.73 -10.88
N GLN A 157 -3.48 12.51 -10.99
CA GLN A 157 -4.05 11.16 -10.98
C GLN A 157 -3.57 10.32 -12.16
N GLN A 158 -3.52 10.89 -13.36
CA GLN A 158 -3.00 10.20 -14.55
C GLN A 158 -1.52 9.81 -14.37
N GLN A 159 -0.70 10.70 -13.81
CA GLN A 159 0.70 10.40 -13.50
C GLN A 159 0.83 9.27 -12.47
N GLN A 160 0.02 9.28 -11.41
CA GLN A 160 0.01 8.22 -10.41
C GLN A 160 -0.44 6.87 -11.00
N GLN A 161 -1.45 6.86 -11.86
CA GLN A 161 -1.90 5.64 -12.54
C GLN A 161 -0.85 5.10 -13.51
N GLN A 162 -0.13 5.97 -14.22
CA GLN A 162 0.97 5.55 -15.09
C GLN A 162 2.14 5.00 -14.29
N ALA A 163 2.52 5.66 -13.20
CA ALA A 163 3.55 5.18 -12.28
C ALA A 163 3.18 3.83 -11.65
N GLY A 164 1.93 3.67 -11.21
CA GLY A 164 1.40 2.41 -10.69
C GLY A 164 1.48 1.28 -11.71
N ARG A 165 1.03 1.52 -12.95
CA ARG A 165 1.13 0.53 -14.04
C ARG A 165 2.57 0.13 -14.37
N GLN A 166 3.50 1.08 -14.35
CA GLN A 166 4.92 0.79 -14.55
C GLN A 166 5.49 -0.06 -13.40
N GLN A 167 5.16 0.26 -12.16
CA GLN A 167 5.58 -0.54 -10.99
C GLN A 167 4.99 -1.95 -11.04
N GLU A 168 3.72 -2.10 -11.37
CA GLU A 168 3.08 -3.41 -11.53
C GLU A 168 3.75 -4.24 -12.63
N MET A 169 4.09 -3.61 -13.77
CA MET A 169 4.80 -4.29 -14.85
C MET A 169 6.19 -4.77 -14.40
N LEU A 170 6.94 -3.92 -13.69
CA LEU A 170 8.26 -4.29 -13.15
C LEU A 170 8.14 -5.44 -12.14
N GLN A 171 7.20 -5.37 -11.21
CA GLN A 171 6.95 -6.45 -10.24
C GLN A 171 6.54 -7.77 -10.93
N GLN A 172 5.72 -7.69 -11.97
CA GLN A 172 5.35 -8.87 -12.75
C GLN A 172 6.55 -9.49 -13.47
N GLN A 173 7.45 -8.66 -14.03
CA GLN A 173 8.69 -9.16 -14.64
C GLN A 173 9.61 -9.80 -13.61
N GLU A 174 9.86 -9.15 -12.47
CA GLU A 174 10.71 -9.69 -11.40
C GLU A 174 10.18 -11.03 -10.88
N THR A 175 8.85 -11.14 -10.66
CA THR A 175 8.24 -12.39 -10.21
C THR A 175 8.27 -13.48 -11.29
N ALA A 176 8.16 -13.13 -12.57
CA ALA A 176 8.30 -14.07 -13.68
C ALA A 176 9.74 -14.59 -13.79
N ASP A 177 10.72 -13.70 -13.67
CA ASP A 177 12.15 -14.03 -13.71
C ASP A 177 12.55 -14.93 -12.54
N GLU A 178 12.07 -14.62 -11.34
CA GLU A 178 12.32 -15.45 -10.16
C GLU A 178 11.72 -16.86 -10.33
N LYS A 179 10.48 -16.96 -10.84
CA LYS A 179 9.88 -18.25 -11.18
C LYS A 179 10.67 -18.99 -12.26
N ALA A 180 11.21 -18.30 -13.25
CA ALA A 180 12.04 -18.90 -14.30
C ALA A 180 13.36 -19.45 -13.72
N ARG A 181 14.02 -18.70 -12.84
CA ARG A 181 15.24 -19.13 -12.12
C ARG A 181 14.99 -20.36 -11.26
N GLN A 182 13.90 -20.38 -10.50
CA GLN A 182 13.53 -21.53 -9.68
C GLN A 182 13.28 -22.78 -10.53
N ARG A 183 12.58 -22.63 -11.68
CA ARG A 183 12.37 -23.73 -12.63
C ARG A 183 13.69 -24.24 -13.21
N ALA A 184 14.58 -23.34 -13.62
CA ALA A 184 15.90 -23.71 -14.14
C ALA A 184 16.74 -24.47 -13.09
N ALA A 185 16.76 -24.00 -11.84
CA ALA A 185 17.45 -24.67 -10.73
C ALA A 185 16.90 -26.08 -10.48
N LEU A 186 15.57 -26.27 -10.52
CA LEU A 186 14.95 -27.59 -10.38
C LEU A 186 15.30 -28.53 -11.53
N VAL A 187 15.37 -28.03 -12.76
CA VAL A 187 15.79 -28.83 -13.93
C VAL A 187 17.25 -29.25 -13.80
N ALA A 188 18.14 -28.31 -13.46
CA ALA A 188 19.56 -28.59 -13.25
C ALA A 188 19.77 -29.62 -12.12
N TRP A 189 19.04 -29.49 -11.02
CA TRP A 189 19.10 -30.45 -9.92
C TRP A 189 18.64 -31.85 -10.34
N LYS A 190 17.56 -31.96 -11.11
CA LYS A 190 17.07 -33.25 -11.63
C LYS A 190 18.09 -33.90 -12.57
N GLN A 191 18.71 -33.11 -13.46
CA GLN A 191 19.75 -33.58 -14.37
C GLN A 191 20.96 -34.09 -13.60
N GLY A 192 21.49 -33.30 -12.66
CA GLY A 192 22.63 -33.71 -11.83
C GLY A 192 22.34 -34.98 -11.01
N ARG A 193 21.12 -35.14 -10.51
CA ARG A 193 20.72 -36.36 -9.79
C ARG A 193 20.67 -37.58 -10.71
N GLU A 194 20.20 -37.43 -11.95
CA GLU A 194 20.18 -38.53 -12.91
C GLU A 194 21.60 -38.89 -13.37
N GLU A 195 22.46 -37.90 -13.61
CA GLU A 195 23.88 -38.12 -13.92
C GLU A 195 24.60 -38.87 -12.80
N GLN A 196 24.36 -38.49 -11.54
CA GLN A 196 24.89 -39.22 -10.37
C GLN A 196 24.42 -40.68 -10.35
N ARG A 197 23.13 -40.93 -10.60
CA ARG A 197 22.59 -42.30 -10.68
C ARG A 197 23.19 -43.11 -11.83
N VAL A 198 23.39 -42.48 -12.99
CA VAL A 198 24.06 -43.12 -14.14
C VAL A 198 25.52 -43.46 -13.79
N GLN A 199 26.25 -42.54 -13.14
CA GLN A 199 27.62 -42.79 -12.70
C GLN A 199 27.70 -43.91 -11.65
N GLU A 200 26.79 -43.93 -10.67
CA GLU A 200 26.73 -44.98 -9.66
C GLU A 200 26.46 -46.35 -10.29
N ARG A 201 25.50 -46.46 -11.21
CA ARG A 201 25.26 -47.69 -11.99
C ARG A 201 26.48 -48.13 -12.78
N ARG A 202 27.21 -47.19 -13.40
CA ARG A 202 28.45 -47.51 -14.12
C ARG A 202 29.55 -48.03 -13.18
N ARG A 203 29.67 -47.47 -11.96
CA ARG A 203 30.62 -47.94 -10.95
C ARG A 203 30.27 -49.34 -10.46
N GLN A 204 29.01 -49.57 -10.08
CA GLN A 204 28.52 -50.89 -9.66
C GLN A 204 28.80 -51.94 -10.74
N HIS A 205 28.49 -51.62 -12.00
CA HIS A 205 28.74 -52.56 -13.09
C HIS A 205 30.24 -52.82 -13.32
N ALA A 206 31.11 -51.82 -13.15
CA ALA A 206 32.55 -52.00 -13.24
C ALA A 206 33.09 -52.88 -12.09
N GLU A 207 32.59 -52.68 -10.87
CA GLU A 207 32.93 -53.50 -9.69
C GLU A 207 32.48 -54.94 -9.85
N GLU A 208 31.26 -55.18 -10.36
CA GLU A 208 30.75 -56.52 -10.68
C GLU A 208 31.63 -57.22 -11.73
N GLN A 209 32.01 -56.52 -12.79
CA GLN A 209 32.91 -57.08 -13.81
C GLN A 209 34.28 -57.43 -13.22
N GLU A 210 34.81 -56.61 -12.31
CA GLU A 210 36.08 -56.89 -11.65
C GLU A 210 35.96 -58.10 -10.71
N GLN A 211 34.87 -58.21 -9.94
CA GLN A 211 34.58 -59.37 -9.09
C GLN A 211 34.48 -60.65 -9.92
N GLN A 212 33.72 -60.63 -11.02
CA GLN A 212 33.63 -61.78 -11.93
C GLN A 212 34.99 -62.18 -12.51
N ARG A 213 35.85 -61.22 -12.88
CA ARG A 213 37.22 -61.51 -13.33
C ARG A 213 38.05 -62.16 -12.22
N ARG A 214 37.96 -61.67 -10.98
CA ARG A 214 38.66 -62.24 -9.82
C ARG A 214 38.19 -63.66 -9.54
N GLU A 215 36.87 -63.90 -9.54
CA GLU A 215 36.29 -65.24 -9.36
C GLU A 215 36.72 -66.20 -10.47
N GLN A 216 36.73 -65.77 -11.73
CA GLN A 216 37.22 -66.58 -12.84
C GLN A 216 38.71 -66.95 -12.68
N LEU A 217 39.55 -65.99 -12.28
CA LEU A 217 40.96 -66.24 -12.00
C LEU A 217 41.15 -67.20 -10.82
N GLU A 218 40.39 -67.04 -9.74
CA GLU A 218 40.41 -67.97 -8.61
C GLU A 218 39.96 -69.38 -8.99
N LEU A 219 38.90 -69.51 -9.80
CA LEU A 219 38.44 -70.80 -10.30
C LEU A 219 39.51 -71.47 -11.16
N GLN A 220 40.16 -70.72 -12.04
CA GLN A 220 41.28 -71.25 -12.84
C GLN A 220 42.43 -71.72 -11.95
N ARG A 221 42.78 -70.94 -10.91
CA ARG A 221 43.81 -71.32 -9.93
C ARG A 221 43.46 -72.63 -9.24
N ARG A 222 42.23 -72.75 -8.73
CA ARG A 222 41.72 -73.98 -8.08
C ARG A 222 41.72 -75.17 -9.03
N GLN A 223 41.37 -74.99 -10.30
CA GLN A 223 41.43 -76.06 -11.30
C GLN A 223 42.86 -76.54 -11.55
N GLN A 224 43.84 -75.61 -11.62
CA GLN A 224 45.26 -75.97 -11.75
C GLN A 224 45.76 -76.72 -10.51
N GLU A 225 45.47 -76.23 -9.31
CA GLU A 225 45.80 -76.90 -8.05
C GLU A 225 45.20 -78.31 -7.96
N ASN A 226 43.92 -78.48 -8.33
CA ASN A 226 43.26 -79.77 -8.33
C ASN A 226 43.85 -80.74 -9.37
N ARG A 227 44.18 -80.24 -10.57
CA ARG A 227 44.89 -81.03 -11.60
C ARG A 227 46.25 -81.53 -11.08
N GLN A 228 47.01 -80.69 -10.37
CA GLN A 228 48.27 -81.09 -9.76
C GLN A 228 48.08 -82.15 -8.67
N LEU A 229 47.06 -82.01 -7.81
CA LEU A 229 46.72 -82.99 -6.77
C LEU A 229 46.30 -84.35 -7.36
N LEU A 230 45.51 -84.35 -8.45
CA LEU A 230 45.12 -85.58 -9.15
C LEU A 230 46.33 -86.28 -9.77
N GLN A 231 47.26 -85.53 -10.36
CA GLN A 231 48.52 -86.09 -10.86
C GLN A 231 49.32 -86.75 -9.72
N GLN A 232 49.47 -86.07 -8.58
CA GLN A 232 50.13 -86.62 -7.38
C GLN A 232 49.44 -87.88 -6.83
N ARG A 233 48.10 -87.94 -6.87
CA ARG A 233 47.34 -89.14 -6.49
C ARG A 233 47.51 -90.28 -7.48
N SER A 234 47.53 -89.99 -8.79
CA SER A 234 47.76 -91.00 -9.83
C SER A 234 49.18 -91.57 -9.78
N SER A 235 50.18 -90.78 -9.38
CA SER A 235 51.55 -91.26 -9.17
C SER A 235 51.73 -92.04 -7.86
N ASN A 236 50.82 -91.85 -6.88
CA ASN A 236 50.89 -92.51 -5.56
C ASN A 236 49.92 -93.71 -5.41
N ALA A 237 49.25 -94.15 -6.47
CA ALA A 237 48.36 -95.32 -6.40
C ALA A 237 49.15 -96.64 -6.59
N PRO A 238 49.15 -97.57 -5.62
CA PRO A 238 49.57 -98.94 -5.88
C PRO A 238 48.44 -99.73 -6.55
N HIS A 239 48.83 -100.61 -7.47
CA HIS A 239 48.00 -101.61 -8.16
C HIS A 239 47.23 -102.48 -7.16
N ALA A 240 45.90 -102.49 -7.24
CA ALA A 240 45.07 -103.49 -6.60
C ALA A 240 43.87 -103.82 -7.50
N ASP A 241 43.97 -105.00 -8.13
CA ASP A 241 42.92 -105.69 -8.87
C ASP A 241 41.82 -106.23 -7.93
N GLY A 242 40.57 -106.16 -8.41
CA GLY A 242 39.51 -107.18 -8.28
C GLY A 242 38.93 -107.54 -6.89
N CYS A 243 37.63 -107.28 -6.67
CA CYS A 243 36.60 -108.32 -6.51
C CYS A 243 35.18 -107.74 -6.37
N CYS A 244 34.23 -108.42 -7.01
CA CYS A 244 32.86 -108.78 -6.58
C CYS A 244 32.19 -107.96 -5.44
N GLY A 245 30.93 -107.53 -5.51
CA GLY A 245 29.73 -108.28 -5.86
C GLY A 245 28.49 -107.63 -5.20
N SER A 246 27.32 -107.97 -5.73
CA SER A 246 25.98 -107.42 -5.47
C SER A 246 25.52 -107.47 -4.00
N THR A 247 24.73 -106.48 -3.54
CA THR A 247 23.29 -106.65 -3.23
C THR A 247 22.67 -105.45 -2.50
N HIS A 248 21.39 -105.25 -2.80
CA HIS A 248 20.38 -104.36 -2.21
C HIS A 248 20.39 -104.28 -0.67
N CYS A 249 20.17 -103.08 -0.11
CA CYS A 249 19.41 -102.91 1.14
C CYS A 249 18.77 -101.51 1.22
N LYS A 250 17.52 -101.52 1.65
CA LYS A 250 16.59 -100.41 1.85
C LYS A 250 16.99 -99.53 3.03
N GLY A 251 16.62 -98.25 2.92
CA GLY A 251 16.21 -97.39 4.01
C GLY A 251 17.36 -96.80 4.83
N LEU A 252 17.39 -95.48 4.91
CA LEU A 252 17.29 -94.74 6.17
C LEU A 252 17.44 -93.25 5.86
N SER A 253 16.35 -92.55 6.11
CA SER A 253 16.29 -91.14 6.46
C SER A 253 17.45 -90.70 7.36
N GLY A 254 18.29 -89.81 6.85
CA GLY A 254 19.28 -89.02 7.59
C GLY A 254 19.50 -87.74 6.78
N SER A 255 18.90 -86.62 7.16
CA SER A 255 19.49 -85.64 8.07
C SER A 255 20.86 -85.16 7.59
N GLY A 256 20.86 -83.99 6.94
CA GLY A 256 22.03 -83.37 6.36
C GLY A 256 21.73 -81.94 5.92
N ALA A 257 21.15 -81.15 6.83
CA ALA A 257 21.04 -79.72 6.71
C ALA A 257 22.43 -79.07 6.84
N GLY A 258 22.86 -78.36 5.80
CA GLY A 258 23.83 -77.26 5.89
C GLY A 258 23.13 -76.05 5.27
N ALA A 259 22.36 -75.23 5.99
CA ALA A 259 22.77 -74.36 7.10
C ALA A 259 23.86 -73.35 6.72
N GLY A 260 23.63 -72.63 5.61
CA GLY A 260 24.15 -71.28 5.36
C GLY A 260 23.02 -70.26 5.48
N SER A 261 22.20 -70.36 6.54
CA SER A 261 21.18 -69.38 6.88
C SER A 261 21.88 -68.23 7.59
N SER A 262 21.72 -67.01 7.06
CA SER A 262 21.87 -65.77 7.83
C SER A 262 21.30 -65.93 9.24
N PRO A 263 21.87 -65.23 10.25
CA PRO A 263 21.32 -65.22 11.59
C PRO A 263 19.89 -64.64 11.53
N GLN A 264 18.90 -65.54 11.54
CA GLN A 264 17.53 -65.20 11.88
C GLN A 264 17.59 -64.56 13.27
N PRO A 265 17.01 -63.36 13.46
CA PRO A 265 17.01 -62.72 14.77
C PRO A 265 16.32 -63.67 15.74
N SER A 266 17.07 -64.14 16.73
CA SER A 266 16.59 -64.99 17.81
C SER A 266 15.25 -64.47 18.29
N ALA A 267 14.21 -65.27 18.03
CA ALA A 267 12.84 -64.91 18.27
C ALA A 267 12.71 -64.57 19.77
N LEU A 268 12.48 -63.30 20.11
CA LEU A 268 12.37 -62.84 21.50
C LEU A 268 11.42 -63.75 22.28
N ASP A 269 11.77 -64.11 23.51
CA ASP A 269 10.97 -64.98 24.36
C ASP A 269 9.49 -64.46 24.45
N PRO A 270 8.48 -65.34 24.36
CA PRO A 270 7.08 -64.94 24.34
C PRO A 270 6.67 -64.07 25.55
N ALA A 271 7.26 -64.30 26.73
CA ALA A 271 7.00 -63.48 27.90
C ALA A 271 7.58 -62.05 27.77
N THR A 272 8.70 -61.90 27.07
CA THR A 272 9.27 -60.59 26.74
C THR A 272 8.44 -59.85 25.68
N ARG A 273 7.91 -60.56 24.66
CA ARG A 273 6.99 -59.96 23.68
C ARG A 273 5.72 -59.45 24.32
N HIS A 274 5.13 -60.22 25.23
CA HIS A 274 3.91 -59.82 25.93
C HIS A 274 4.12 -58.55 26.76
N ARG A 275 5.24 -58.46 27.49
CA ARG A 275 5.62 -57.25 28.24
C ARG A 275 5.82 -56.03 27.33
N LEU A 276 6.46 -56.21 26.18
CA LEU A 276 6.65 -55.13 25.19
C LEU A 276 5.32 -54.68 24.58
N GLN A 277 4.41 -55.61 24.27
CA GLN A 277 3.07 -55.29 23.79
C GLN A 277 2.25 -54.53 24.83
N GLN A 278 2.26 -54.98 26.09
CA GLN A 278 1.57 -54.27 27.19
C GLN A 278 2.14 -52.86 27.40
N ARG A 279 3.47 -52.71 27.41
CA ARG A 279 4.12 -51.39 27.52
C ARG A 279 3.79 -50.49 26.33
N SER A 280 3.76 -51.05 25.11
CA SER A 280 3.37 -50.31 23.91
C SER A 280 1.91 -49.86 23.97
N GLN A 281 0.99 -50.72 24.46
CA GLN A 281 -0.42 -50.35 24.64
C GLN A 281 -0.58 -49.24 25.68
N GLN A 282 0.15 -49.31 26.80
CA GLN A 282 0.15 -48.26 27.83
C GLN A 282 0.70 -46.91 27.31
N LEU A 283 1.75 -46.93 26.48
CA LEU A 283 2.27 -45.71 25.86
C LEU A 283 1.29 -45.11 24.87
N LEU A 284 0.59 -45.95 24.09
CA LEU A 284 -0.45 -45.50 23.16
C LEU A 284 -1.66 -44.93 23.90
N SER A 285 -2.11 -45.56 24.98
CA SER A 285 -3.22 -45.04 25.80
C SER A 285 -2.85 -43.70 26.44
N HIS A 286 -1.67 -43.60 27.03
CA HIS A 286 -1.17 -42.35 27.61
C HIS A 286 -1.03 -41.23 26.55
N ARG A 287 -0.55 -41.57 25.35
CA ARG A 287 -0.46 -40.61 24.24
C ARG A 287 -1.84 -40.17 23.75
N ALA A 288 -2.81 -41.08 23.68
CA ALA A 288 -4.18 -40.77 23.33
C ALA A 288 -4.82 -39.83 24.35
N GLU A 289 -4.64 -40.08 25.64
CA GLU A 289 -5.10 -39.21 26.72
C GLU A 289 -4.47 -37.80 26.64
N GLN A 290 -3.17 -37.71 26.37
CA GLN A 290 -2.50 -36.41 26.19
C GLN A 290 -3.04 -35.64 24.99
N VAL A 291 -3.31 -36.32 23.87
CA VAL A 291 -3.91 -35.69 22.69
C VAL A 291 -5.33 -35.20 23.00
N GLN A 292 -6.14 -36.00 23.71
CA GLN A 292 -7.48 -35.59 24.14
C GLN A 292 -7.45 -34.39 25.09
N ARG A 293 -6.53 -34.36 26.07
CA ARG A 293 -6.36 -33.20 26.95
C ARG A 293 -6.00 -31.94 26.18
N ARG A 294 -5.07 -32.04 25.20
CA ARG A 294 -4.68 -30.90 24.36
C ARG A 294 -5.84 -30.43 23.47
N SER A 295 -6.63 -31.34 22.90
CA SER A 295 -7.77 -30.96 22.06
C SER A 295 -8.88 -30.28 22.87
N VAL A 296 -9.16 -30.76 24.09
CA VAL A 296 -10.12 -30.12 25.01
C VAL A 296 -9.66 -28.70 25.40
N LEU A 297 -8.38 -28.53 25.76
CA LEU A 297 -7.84 -27.21 26.09
C LEU A 297 -7.88 -26.26 24.87
N ALA A 298 -7.54 -26.74 23.68
CA ALA A 298 -7.63 -25.95 22.46
C ALA A 298 -9.08 -25.54 22.15
N ALA A 299 -10.05 -26.44 22.35
CA ALA A 299 -11.47 -26.14 22.18
C ALA A 299 -11.97 -25.10 23.20
N GLN A 300 -11.53 -25.19 24.46
CA GLN A 300 -11.84 -24.18 25.48
C GLN A 300 -11.24 -22.80 25.14
N GLN A 301 -10.00 -22.76 24.64
CA GLN A 301 -9.37 -21.53 24.19
C GLN A 301 -10.10 -20.93 22.98
N ALA A 302 -10.46 -21.74 21.98
CA ALA A 302 -11.23 -21.29 20.83
C ALA A 302 -12.60 -20.72 21.26
N ALA A 303 -13.32 -21.41 22.15
CA ALA A 303 -14.59 -20.92 22.69
C ALA A 303 -14.45 -19.61 23.47
N ARG A 304 -13.33 -19.41 24.18
CA ARG A 304 -13.02 -18.15 24.88
C ARG A 304 -12.72 -17.01 23.90
N VAL A 305 -11.98 -17.30 22.82
CA VAL A 305 -11.70 -16.31 21.77
C VAL A 305 -12.99 -15.93 21.05
N ASP A 306 -13.85 -16.90 20.73
CA ASP A 306 -15.15 -16.65 20.11
C ASP A 306 -16.07 -15.83 21.03
N SER A 307 -16.09 -16.10 22.34
CA SER A 307 -16.88 -15.31 23.28
C SER A 307 -16.38 -13.88 23.40
N LEU A 308 -15.05 -13.67 23.40
CA LEU A 308 -14.45 -12.34 23.34
C LEU A 308 -14.80 -11.61 22.04
N HIS A 309 -14.71 -12.29 20.90
CA HIS A 309 -15.11 -11.74 19.60
C HIS A 309 -16.58 -11.36 19.56
N ARG A 310 -17.47 -12.19 20.10
CA ARG A 310 -18.91 -11.87 20.20
C ARG A 310 -19.13 -10.70 21.15
N HIS A 311 -18.44 -10.65 22.28
CA HIS A 311 -18.56 -9.55 23.23
C HIS A 311 -18.06 -8.24 22.63
N SER A 312 -16.87 -8.23 22.02
CA SER A 312 -16.34 -7.06 21.31
C SER A 312 -17.27 -6.66 20.17
N SER A 313 -17.74 -7.62 19.38
CA SER A 313 -18.68 -7.32 18.30
C SER A 313 -19.96 -6.73 18.87
N SER A 314 -20.54 -7.25 19.95
CA SER A 314 -21.74 -6.65 20.57
C SER A 314 -21.51 -5.25 21.15
N GLN A 315 -20.35 -5.00 21.76
CA GLN A 315 -19.99 -3.68 22.30
C GLN A 315 -19.70 -2.65 21.19
N PHE A 316 -19.16 -3.10 20.06
CA PHE A 316 -18.74 -2.24 18.96
C PHE A 316 -19.62 -2.40 17.69
N ALA A 317 -20.74 -3.13 17.76
CA ALA A 317 -21.72 -3.33 16.68
C ALA A 317 -22.68 -2.16 16.51
N GLY A 318 -22.47 -1.06 17.24
CA GLY A 318 -22.87 0.23 16.69
C GLY A 318 -22.07 0.39 15.42
N ALA A 319 -22.69 0.17 14.25
CA ALA A 319 -22.15 0.57 12.97
C ALA A 319 -21.64 1.99 13.17
N ALA A 320 -20.31 2.13 13.33
CA ALA A 320 -19.71 3.41 13.60
C ALA A 320 -20.08 4.24 12.38
N GLN A 321 -21.12 5.07 12.55
CA GLN A 321 -21.71 5.82 11.46
C GLN A 321 -20.52 6.53 10.85
N ARG A 322 -20.22 6.20 9.58
CA ARG A 322 -19.08 6.76 8.86
C ARG A 322 -19.41 8.23 8.70
N ASP A 323 -19.13 8.99 9.74
CA ASP A 323 -19.29 10.41 9.74
C ASP A 323 -18.16 10.94 8.86
N PRO A 324 -18.47 11.41 7.64
CA PRO A 324 -17.46 11.94 6.74
C PRO A 324 -16.75 13.15 7.35
N GLN A 325 -17.34 13.80 8.36
CA GLN A 325 -16.70 14.89 9.09
C GLN A 325 -15.65 14.42 10.10
N ARG A 326 -15.67 13.16 10.54
CA ARG A 326 -14.67 12.61 11.47
C ARG A 326 -13.24 12.63 10.90
N LEU A 327 -13.10 12.55 9.57
CA LEU A 327 -11.80 12.68 8.89
C LEU A 327 -11.29 14.14 8.88
N LEU A 328 -12.18 15.11 9.05
CA LEU A 328 -11.85 16.54 9.08
C LEU A 328 -11.61 17.04 10.52
N GLN A 329 -12.12 16.33 11.53
CA GLN A 329 -11.86 16.67 12.92
C GLN A 329 -10.42 16.30 13.31
N PRO A 330 -9.65 17.22 13.92
CA PRO A 330 -8.35 16.89 14.47
C PRO A 330 -8.51 15.78 15.51
N THR A 331 -7.63 14.79 15.47
CA THR A 331 -7.61 13.74 16.50
C THR A 331 -7.42 14.36 17.87
N ALA A 332 -8.00 13.79 18.93
CA ALA A 332 -7.89 14.33 20.29
C ALA A 332 -6.44 14.66 20.70
N ALA A 333 -5.48 13.84 20.27
CA ALA A 333 -4.05 14.10 20.46
C ALA A 333 -3.54 15.34 19.70
N ALA A 334 -4.03 15.59 18.48
CA ALA A 334 -3.73 16.81 17.73
C ALA A 334 -4.39 18.04 18.38
N THR A 335 -5.61 17.92 18.88
CA THR A 335 -6.29 18.99 19.62
C THR A 335 -5.55 19.32 20.92
N MET A 336 -5.08 18.32 21.66
CA MET A 336 -4.27 18.53 22.87
C MET A 336 -2.97 19.28 22.55
N ARG A 337 -2.26 18.91 21.48
CA ARG A 337 -1.05 19.63 21.05
C ARG A 337 -1.34 21.07 20.62
N GLN A 338 -2.46 21.32 19.95
CA GLN A 338 -2.87 22.69 19.60
C GLN A 338 -3.20 23.51 20.85
N MET A 339 -3.83 22.90 21.86
CA MET A 339 -4.09 23.54 23.14
C MET A 339 -2.80 23.80 23.92
N GLU A 340 -1.82 22.90 23.88
CA GLU A 340 -0.49 23.12 24.47
C GLU A 340 0.24 24.28 23.78
N VAL A 341 0.26 24.33 22.44
CA VAL A 341 0.87 25.43 21.69
C VAL A 341 0.21 26.78 22.01
N LEU A 342 -1.13 26.80 22.15
CA LEU A 342 -1.86 28.01 22.54
C LEU A 342 -1.65 28.37 24.01
N ALA A 343 -1.49 27.39 24.90
CA ALA A 343 -1.14 27.60 26.30
C ALA A 343 0.31 28.06 26.49
N GLU A 344 1.19 27.75 25.54
CA GLU A 344 2.59 28.18 25.53
C GLU A 344 2.79 29.65 25.07
N GLU A 345 1.74 30.33 24.59
CA GLU A 345 1.85 31.75 24.23
C GLU A 345 1.70 32.72 25.43
N ARG A 346 2.76 33.53 25.60
CA ARG A 346 2.88 34.79 26.36
C ARG A 346 3.33 34.73 27.82
N THR A 347 4.41 34.00 28.09
CA THR A 347 5.43 34.62 28.96
C THR A 347 6.57 35.10 28.07
N ALA A 348 6.65 36.43 27.88
CA ALA A 348 7.78 37.05 27.21
C ALA A 348 9.04 36.77 28.04
N LYS A 349 9.84 35.80 27.60
CA LYS A 349 11.15 35.52 28.20
C LYS A 349 12.20 36.26 27.39
N ASP A 350 12.61 37.40 27.92
CA ASP A 350 13.71 38.26 27.46
C ASP A 350 15.08 37.60 27.65
N SER A 351 15.28 36.39 27.09
CA SER A 351 16.60 35.78 27.10
C SER A 351 16.90 35.17 25.74
N CYS A 352 17.88 35.78 25.08
CA CYS A 352 18.69 35.25 23.99
C CYS A 352 19.32 33.90 24.38
N PHE A 353 18.53 32.82 24.41
CA PHE A 353 19.01 31.51 24.81
C PHE A 353 18.66 30.43 23.80
N ILE A 354 19.72 29.73 23.42
CA ILE A 354 19.81 28.63 22.47
C ILE A 354 18.65 27.65 22.68
N ARG A 355 17.93 27.34 21.59
CA ARG A 355 16.89 26.31 21.57
C ARG A 355 17.49 24.98 22.01
N HIS A 356 17.26 24.59 23.26
CA HIS A 356 17.39 23.21 23.70
C HIS A 356 16.38 22.37 22.90
N VAL A 357 16.85 21.71 21.86
CA VAL A 357 16.12 20.65 21.18
C VAL A 357 15.91 19.56 22.22
N ALA A 358 14.65 19.29 22.58
CA ALA A 358 14.32 18.17 23.46
C ALA A 358 14.91 16.89 22.84
N LYS A 359 15.77 16.22 23.60
CA LYS A 359 16.32 14.91 23.23
C LYS A 359 15.13 14.00 22.95
N ARG A 360 15.01 13.53 21.69
CA ARG A 360 13.98 12.56 21.32
C ARG A 360 14.12 11.36 22.25
N ALA A 361 13.03 11.02 22.95
CA ALA A 361 12.96 9.80 23.72
C ALA A 361 13.24 8.63 22.78
N VAL A 362 14.33 7.91 23.02
CA VAL A 362 14.64 6.68 22.31
C VAL A 362 13.58 5.66 22.73
N PRO A 363 12.76 5.13 21.80
CA PRO A 363 11.80 4.10 22.13
C PRO A 363 12.50 2.88 22.74
N GLY A 364 11.94 2.32 23.82
CA GLY A 364 12.58 1.25 24.60
C GLY A 364 12.92 -0.04 23.84
N TRP A 365 12.46 -0.19 22.60
CA TRP A 365 12.81 -1.33 21.73
C TRP A 365 14.15 -1.16 21.01
N CYS A 366 14.74 0.04 20.99
CA CYS A 366 16.07 0.28 20.41
C CYS A 366 17.24 0.01 21.39
N GLY A 367 16.95 -0.34 22.66
CA GLY A 367 17.97 -0.52 23.70
C GLY A 367 18.70 -1.88 23.69
N GLY A 368 18.38 -2.79 22.77
CA GLY A 368 18.88 -4.17 22.78
C GLY A 368 20.10 -4.47 21.90
N ALA A 369 20.64 -3.48 21.18
CA ALA A 369 21.71 -3.70 20.20
C ALA A 369 23.07 -3.13 20.68
N GLN A 370 23.52 -3.52 21.87
CA GLN A 370 24.94 -3.48 22.23
C GLN A 370 25.37 -4.91 22.57
N LEU A 371 25.95 -5.54 21.53
CA LEU A 371 26.63 -6.81 21.58
C LEU A 371 27.82 -6.75 22.55
N GLN A 372 27.89 -7.74 23.45
CA GLN A 372 29.15 -8.25 23.98
C GLN A 372 29.69 -9.33 23.05
#